data_AF-A0A938AXL9-F1
#
_entry.id   AF-A0A938AXL9-F1
#
_cell.length_a   1.000
_cell.length_b   1.000
_cell.length_c   1.000
_cell.angle_alpha   90.00
_cell.angle_beta   90.00
_cell.angle_gamma   90.00
#
_symmetry.space_group_name_H-M   'P 1'
#
loop_
_entity.id
_entity.type
_entity.pdbx_description
1 polymer ?
#
loop_
_entity_poly.entity_id
_entity_poly.type
_entity_poly.pdbx_seq_one_letter_code
_entity_poly.pdbx_strand_id
1 'polypeptide(L)'
;YSNYGSYSMMSPRTAYGVRNELSSPYIYNNTIKLTVLDYPFSKGGSVVFNADYMIGVENIRSPNVIIDRCKITVESTGYCGITLTGVNATLKSTGIRVTNSSVDISFSGTKSSYMALAPWANAQLAFLSDIYFNNVSMKATGDPTQPVNGMLVTYGASTLFLNSSMSGQGFGVFVTDYSKAFIDQSKVTGALRVGIQAETLSEVTVVNSAVLNCARGVLSVQSRVLVRDCTFSNGHEFMLDKASTVNVYNTPHTKNAASMMDSASWINVSWPITLKVTWQNGLPAERASVFIQTISGEKVFQGVTDETGAPAGTIWVKEYFGHLQTITQYTPHRIGVSKGRSSSLDLFVIDKALTIDFMLVDTVPPDLQV
;
A
#
# COMPACT_ATOMS: atom_id res chain seq x y z
N TYR A 1 -2.46 -32.03 -18.68
CA TYR A 1 -2.37 -31.14 -19.84
C TYR A 1 -1.31 -30.09 -19.59
N SER A 2 -0.06 -30.36 -19.98
CA SER A 2 1.03 -29.39 -19.92
C SER A 2 1.24 -28.82 -21.32
N ASN A 3 0.72 -27.62 -21.58
CA ASN A 3 1.02 -26.91 -22.83
C ASN A 3 2.31 -26.11 -22.61
N TYR A 4 3.44 -26.66 -23.06
CA TYR A 4 4.68 -25.91 -23.19
C TYR A 4 4.67 -25.16 -24.52
N GLY A 5 4.57 -23.83 -24.48
CA GLY A 5 4.83 -22.97 -25.63
C GLY A 5 6.15 -22.24 -25.45
N SER A 6 7.04 -22.31 -26.44
CA SER A 6 8.22 -21.45 -26.58
C SER A 6 8.03 -20.52 -27.78
N TYR A 7 8.50 -19.27 -27.68
CA TYR A 7 8.14 -18.19 -28.62
C TYR A 7 9.37 -17.44 -29.14
N SER A 8 9.29 -16.92 -30.36
CA SER A 8 10.26 -15.99 -30.96
C SER A 8 9.52 -14.95 -31.80
N MET A 9 9.94 -13.68 -31.71
CA MET A 9 9.27 -12.52 -32.31
C MET A 9 9.74 -12.27 -33.75
N MET A 10 8.81 -11.93 -34.67
CA MET A 10 9.10 -11.69 -36.09
C MET A 10 8.94 -10.22 -36.57
N SER A 11 8.53 -9.26 -35.72
CA SER A 11 8.33 -7.86 -36.17
C SER A 11 8.48 -6.81 -35.06
N PRO A 12 9.08 -5.63 -35.32
CA PRO A 12 9.45 -4.61 -34.33
C PRO A 12 8.30 -3.86 -33.63
N ARG A 13 7.03 -4.21 -33.84
CA ARG A 13 5.89 -3.50 -33.20
C ARG A 13 4.79 -4.40 -32.64
N THR A 14 4.89 -5.72 -32.82
CA THR A 14 3.83 -6.64 -32.38
C THR A 14 4.44 -8.00 -32.08
N ALA A 15 4.33 -8.44 -30.82
CA ALA A 15 4.54 -9.82 -30.46
C ALA A 15 3.23 -10.59 -30.71
N TYR A 16 3.27 -11.63 -31.54
CA TYR A 16 2.14 -12.54 -31.71
C TYR A 16 2.31 -13.70 -30.73
N GLY A 17 1.35 -13.89 -29.84
CA GLY A 17 1.30 -15.07 -28.97
C GLY A 17 0.67 -16.28 -29.65
N VAL A 18 0.75 -17.42 -28.98
CA VAL A 18 0.06 -18.64 -29.39
C VAL A 18 -1.44 -18.40 -29.32
N ARG A 19 -2.11 -18.69 -30.43
CA ARG A 19 -3.55 -18.91 -30.49
C ARG A 19 -3.87 -20.24 -29.81
N ASN A 20 -4.05 -20.22 -28.50
CA ASN A 20 -4.71 -21.30 -27.80
C ASN A 20 -6.16 -20.84 -27.69
N GLU A 21 -7.05 -21.29 -28.58
CA GLU A 21 -8.48 -20.98 -28.54
C GLU A 21 -9.08 -21.59 -27.26
N LEU A 22 -8.75 -20.99 -26.12
CA LEU A 22 -9.34 -21.29 -24.84
C LEU A 22 -10.67 -20.57 -24.86
N SER A 23 -11.75 -21.34 -24.93
CA SER A 23 -13.11 -20.81 -24.77
C SER A 23 -13.42 -20.38 -23.32
N SER A 24 -12.45 -20.48 -22.41
CA SER A 24 -12.61 -20.30 -20.97
C SER A 24 -11.82 -19.11 -20.43
N PRO A 25 -12.45 -18.17 -19.68
CA PRO A 25 -11.76 -17.05 -19.02
C PRO A 25 -10.89 -17.47 -17.83
N TYR A 26 -10.77 -18.77 -17.56
CA TYR A 26 -10.10 -19.34 -16.39
C TYR A 26 -8.86 -20.13 -16.81
N ILE A 27 -7.67 -19.65 -16.41
CA ILE A 27 -6.39 -20.33 -16.59
C ILE A 27 -5.97 -20.93 -15.26
N TYR A 28 -5.75 -22.24 -15.25
CA TYR A 28 -5.59 -23.02 -14.03
C TYR A 28 -4.39 -23.95 -14.08
N ASN A 29 -3.57 -23.93 -13.01
CA ASN A 29 -2.48 -24.88 -12.78
C ASN A 29 -1.53 -25.02 -13.99
N ASN A 30 -1.08 -23.89 -14.54
CA ASN A 30 -0.28 -23.82 -15.75
C ASN A 30 1.05 -23.10 -15.52
N THR A 31 2.02 -23.35 -16.41
CA THR A 31 3.28 -22.58 -16.45
C THR A 31 3.25 -21.66 -17.66
N ILE A 32 3.17 -20.36 -17.42
CA ILE A 32 3.19 -19.34 -18.46
C ILE A 32 4.60 -18.78 -18.52
N LYS A 33 5.35 -19.09 -19.59
CA LYS A 33 6.67 -18.52 -19.81
C LYS A 33 6.59 -17.43 -20.88
N LEU A 34 6.94 -16.21 -20.49
CA LEU A 34 7.05 -15.05 -21.38
C LEU A 34 8.54 -14.73 -21.54
N THR A 35 9.10 -14.92 -22.73
CA THR A 35 10.48 -14.55 -23.04
C THR A 35 10.49 -13.38 -24.01
N VAL A 36 11.09 -12.27 -23.60
CA VAL A 36 11.40 -11.15 -24.49
C VAL A 36 12.82 -11.33 -25.00
N LEU A 37 12.94 -11.57 -26.30
CA LEU A 37 14.23 -11.65 -27.00
C LEU A 37 14.63 -10.25 -27.48
N ASP A 38 15.91 -9.93 -27.34
CA ASP A 38 16.49 -8.66 -27.75
C ASP A 38 16.27 -8.37 -29.25
N TYR A 39 15.67 -7.22 -29.52
CA TYR A 39 15.77 -6.54 -30.80
C TYR A 39 16.27 -5.11 -30.51
N PRO A 40 17.07 -4.47 -31.39
CA PRO A 40 17.62 -3.15 -31.16
C PRO A 40 16.51 -2.09 -31.15
N PHE A 41 15.79 -1.98 -30.05
CA PHE A 41 14.95 -0.84 -29.79
C PHE A 41 15.86 0.34 -29.45
N SER A 42 15.56 1.49 -30.05
CA SER A 42 16.07 2.76 -29.58
C SER A 42 15.73 2.93 -28.10
N LYS A 43 16.68 3.46 -27.32
CA LYS A 43 16.52 3.86 -25.92
C LYS A 43 15.11 4.42 -25.66
N GLY A 44 14.28 3.72 -24.88
CA GLY A 44 12.91 4.14 -24.54
C GLY A 44 11.76 3.36 -25.20
N GLY A 45 12.00 2.26 -25.93
CA GLY A 45 10.92 1.38 -26.40
C GLY A 45 10.40 0.45 -25.30
N SER A 46 9.09 0.40 -25.07
CA SER A 46 8.44 -0.65 -24.27
C SER A 46 7.83 -1.70 -25.18
N VAL A 47 7.99 -2.99 -24.85
CA VAL A 47 7.19 -4.06 -25.46
C VAL A 47 5.87 -4.11 -24.70
N VAL A 48 4.82 -3.57 -25.31
CA VAL A 48 3.46 -3.67 -24.81
C VAL A 48 2.91 -5.03 -25.21
N PHE A 49 2.72 -5.91 -24.23
CA PHE A 49 1.97 -7.13 -24.45
C PHE A 49 0.48 -6.79 -24.29
N ASN A 50 -0.20 -6.51 -25.41
CA ASN A 50 -1.65 -6.41 -25.43
C ASN A 50 -2.23 -7.77 -24.98
N ALA A 51 -3.14 -7.78 -24.02
CA ALA A 51 -3.74 -9.01 -23.49
C ALA A 51 -4.43 -9.88 -24.55
N ASP A 52 -4.82 -9.31 -25.69
CA ASP A 52 -5.31 -10.08 -26.85
C ASP A 52 -4.29 -11.12 -27.35
N TYR A 53 -2.99 -10.92 -27.05
CA TYR A 53 -1.88 -11.74 -27.56
C TYR A 53 -1.09 -12.47 -26.48
N MET A 54 -1.36 -12.26 -25.17
CA MET A 54 -0.58 -12.90 -24.10
C MET A 54 -1.04 -14.32 -23.77
N ILE A 55 -2.32 -14.54 -23.95
CA ILE A 55 -3.02 -15.82 -23.90
C ILE A 55 -3.91 -15.71 -25.12
N GLY A 56 -3.95 -16.68 -26.04
CA GLY A 56 -4.75 -16.61 -27.27
C GLY A 56 -6.26 -16.53 -27.05
N VAL A 57 -6.74 -15.48 -26.39
CA VAL A 57 -8.11 -15.28 -25.95
C VAL A 57 -8.76 -14.27 -26.89
N GLU A 58 -8.71 -14.54 -28.19
CA GLU A 58 -9.66 -13.92 -29.10
C GLU A 58 -11.04 -14.52 -28.82
N ASN A 59 -12.08 -13.68 -28.74
CA ASN A 59 -13.51 -14.04 -28.61
C ASN A 59 -14.04 -14.49 -27.23
N ILE A 60 -13.31 -14.34 -26.13
CA ILE A 60 -13.97 -14.43 -24.82
C ILE A 60 -14.71 -13.13 -24.53
N ARG A 61 -16.03 -13.16 -24.68
CA ARG A 61 -16.96 -12.11 -24.20
C ARG A 61 -17.13 -12.11 -22.67
N SER A 62 -16.14 -12.60 -21.92
CA SER A 62 -16.19 -12.65 -20.46
C SER A 62 -15.56 -11.38 -19.88
N PRO A 63 -16.26 -10.67 -18.98
CA PRO A 63 -15.75 -9.43 -18.40
C PRO A 63 -14.56 -9.62 -17.44
N ASN A 64 -14.23 -10.86 -17.05
CA ASN A 64 -13.15 -11.16 -16.11
C ASN A 64 -12.27 -12.30 -16.61
N VAL A 65 -10.95 -12.12 -16.54
CA VAL A 65 -9.94 -13.18 -16.73
C VAL A 65 -9.38 -13.55 -15.36
N ILE A 66 -9.34 -14.85 -15.06
CA ILE A 66 -8.82 -15.38 -13.79
C ILE A 66 -7.64 -16.29 -14.08
N ILE A 67 -6.50 -16.00 -13.45
CA ILE A 67 -5.30 -16.84 -13.45
C ILE A 67 -5.11 -17.39 -12.05
N ASP A 68 -5.31 -18.70 -11.86
CA ASP A 68 -5.23 -19.36 -10.55
C ASP A 68 -4.18 -20.48 -10.53
N ARG A 69 -3.39 -20.53 -9.45
CA ARG A 69 -2.38 -21.58 -9.22
C ARG A 69 -1.39 -21.75 -10.38
N CYS A 70 -1.05 -20.67 -11.07
CA CYS A 70 -0.11 -20.69 -12.18
C CYS A 70 1.28 -20.25 -11.75
N LYS A 71 2.32 -20.74 -12.45
CA LYS A 71 3.66 -20.17 -12.41
C LYS A 71 3.84 -19.29 -13.64
N ILE A 72 4.00 -17.99 -13.45
CA ILE A 72 4.29 -17.04 -14.52
C ILE A 72 5.77 -16.69 -14.42
N THR A 73 6.54 -17.08 -15.43
CA THR A 73 7.96 -16.74 -15.52
C THR A 73 8.15 -15.76 -16.66
N VAL A 74 8.72 -14.61 -16.31
CA VAL A 74 8.95 -13.51 -17.22
C VAL A 74 10.46 -13.30 -17.31
N GLU A 75 11.02 -13.58 -18.48
CA GLU A 75 12.45 -13.44 -18.78
C GLU A 75 12.64 -12.36 -19.84
N SER A 76 13.44 -11.34 -19.55
CA SER A 76 13.87 -10.34 -20.56
C SER A 76 15.38 -10.29 -20.63
N THR A 77 15.92 -10.40 -21.86
CA THR A 77 17.36 -10.31 -22.10
C THR A 77 17.85 -8.90 -22.42
N GLY A 78 16.97 -7.91 -22.64
CA GLY A 78 17.41 -6.52 -22.88
C GLY A 78 16.40 -5.37 -22.72
N TYR A 79 16.46 -4.35 -23.61
CA TYR A 79 16.09 -2.92 -23.37
C TYR A 79 14.61 -2.56 -23.12
N CYS A 80 13.80 -3.39 -22.48
CA CYS A 80 12.39 -3.08 -22.31
C CYS A 80 11.79 -3.67 -21.04
N GLY A 81 10.98 -2.84 -20.37
CA GLY A 81 10.09 -3.32 -19.32
C GLY A 81 8.94 -4.11 -19.91
N ILE A 82 8.47 -5.12 -19.17
CA ILE A 82 7.35 -5.96 -19.59
C ILE A 82 6.08 -5.35 -19.03
N THR A 83 5.18 -4.99 -19.94
CA THR A 83 3.88 -4.41 -19.59
C THR A 83 2.80 -5.48 -19.66
N LEU A 84 2.18 -5.82 -18.52
CA LEU A 84 0.93 -6.56 -18.51
C LEU A 84 -0.21 -5.56 -18.72
N THR A 85 -0.87 -5.57 -19.88
CA THR A 85 -2.03 -4.70 -20.13
C THR A 85 -3.33 -5.49 -20.05
N GLY A 86 -4.41 -4.86 -19.58
CA GLY A 86 -5.78 -5.32 -19.80
C GLY A 86 -6.23 -5.02 -21.23
N VAL A 87 -7.06 -5.90 -21.80
CA VAL A 87 -7.54 -5.88 -23.19
C VAL A 87 -8.17 -4.53 -23.58
N ASN A 88 -7.78 -4.00 -24.74
CA ASN A 88 -8.48 -2.95 -25.48
C ASN A 88 -9.11 -3.51 -26.75
N ALA A 89 -9.98 -4.51 -26.58
CA ALA A 89 -11.06 -4.74 -27.51
C ALA A 89 -12.21 -3.84 -27.06
N THR A 90 -13.04 -3.40 -28.00
CA THR A 90 -14.28 -2.65 -27.78
C THR A 90 -15.32 -3.47 -26.98
N LEU A 91 -14.95 -3.89 -25.76
CA LEU A 91 -15.61 -4.83 -24.87
C LEU A 91 -15.19 -4.50 -23.43
N LYS A 92 -16.20 -4.17 -22.62
CA LYS A 92 -16.16 -3.93 -21.18
C LYS A 92 -15.54 -5.11 -20.39
N SER A 93 -14.22 -5.22 -20.32
CA SER A 93 -13.57 -6.07 -19.31
C SER A 93 -13.38 -5.28 -18.01
N THR A 94 -13.80 -5.85 -16.89
CA THR A 94 -13.90 -5.19 -15.57
C THR A 94 -12.70 -5.47 -14.65
N GLY A 95 -11.71 -6.26 -15.09
CA GLY A 95 -10.43 -6.44 -14.37
C GLY A 95 -9.71 -7.77 -14.66
N ILE A 96 -8.40 -7.81 -14.34
CA ILE A 96 -7.58 -9.04 -14.33
C ILE A 96 -7.40 -9.50 -12.88
N ARG A 97 -7.69 -10.77 -12.60
CA ARG A 97 -7.53 -11.37 -11.28
C ARG A 97 -6.45 -12.46 -11.30
N VAL A 98 -5.38 -12.28 -10.53
CA VAL A 98 -4.32 -13.28 -10.33
C VAL A 98 -4.42 -13.80 -8.90
N THR A 99 -4.63 -15.11 -8.72
CA THR A 99 -4.76 -15.75 -7.40
C THR A 99 -3.82 -16.93 -7.21
N ASN A 100 -3.28 -17.09 -6.00
CA ASN A 100 -2.52 -18.28 -5.58
C ASN A 100 -1.39 -18.66 -6.55
N SER A 101 -0.82 -17.68 -7.24
CA SER A 101 0.12 -17.87 -8.36
C SER A 101 1.48 -17.31 -7.98
N SER A 102 2.55 -17.79 -8.63
CA SER A 102 3.87 -17.16 -8.52
C SER A 102 4.20 -16.37 -9.79
N VAL A 103 4.76 -15.18 -9.61
CA VAL A 103 5.26 -14.35 -10.71
C VAL A 103 6.75 -14.12 -10.48
N ASP A 104 7.57 -14.87 -11.21
CA ASP A 104 9.02 -14.75 -11.19
C ASP A 104 9.46 -13.88 -12.36
N ILE A 105 10.15 -12.79 -12.07
CA ILE A 105 10.62 -11.85 -13.08
C ILE A 105 12.14 -11.76 -13.01
N SER A 106 12.80 -12.21 -14.07
CA SER A 106 14.25 -12.17 -14.19
C SER A 106 14.67 -11.31 -15.37
N PHE A 107 15.59 -10.39 -15.08
CA PHE A 107 16.23 -9.53 -16.08
C PHE A 107 17.69 -9.93 -16.19
N SER A 108 18.16 -10.28 -17.39
CA SER A 108 19.56 -10.67 -17.64
C SER A 108 20.39 -9.64 -18.42
N GLY A 109 19.86 -8.42 -18.60
CA GLY A 109 20.52 -7.31 -19.30
C GLY A 109 21.28 -6.33 -18.38
N THR A 110 22.26 -5.62 -18.95
CA THR A 110 23.17 -4.68 -18.24
C THR A 110 22.58 -3.28 -18.01
N LYS A 111 21.29 -3.06 -18.25
CA LYS A 111 20.62 -1.73 -18.16
C LYS A 111 19.17 -1.82 -17.63
N SER A 112 18.62 -0.67 -17.23
CA SER A 112 17.44 -0.53 -16.35
C SER A 112 16.21 -1.32 -16.85
N SER A 113 15.65 -2.18 -16.00
CA SER A 113 14.61 -3.16 -16.38
C SER A 113 13.46 -3.23 -15.36
N TYR A 114 12.21 -3.01 -15.78
CA TYR A 114 11.03 -2.92 -14.88
C TYR A 114 9.91 -3.86 -15.34
N MET A 115 9.06 -4.32 -14.42
CA MET A 115 7.71 -4.76 -14.81
C MET A 115 6.77 -3.56 -14.66
N ALA A 116 6.37 -2.97 -15.77
CA ALA A 116 5.34 -1.93 -15.76
C ALA A 116 3.97 -2.60 -15.75
N LEU A 117 3.04 -2.16 -14.92
CA LEU A 117 1.63 -2.60 -15.02
C LEU A 117 0.76 -1.64 -15.85
N ALA A 118 1.37 -0.78 -16.68
CA ALA A 118 0.74 0.02 -17.73
C ALA A 118 1.80 0.57 -18.72
N PRO A 119 1.45 0.83 -20.00
CA PRO A 119 2.43 1.03 -21.07
C PRO A 119 3.17 2.38 -21.01
N TRP A 120 4.44 2.38 -21.41
CA TRP A 120 5.22 3.59 -21.67
C TRP A 120 4.98 4.10 -23.10
N ALA A 121 4.83 5.42 -23.24
CA ALA A 121 4.81 6.24 -24.45
C ALA A 121 3.45 6.49 -25.15
N ASN A 122 3.02 7.76 -25.02
CA ASN A 122 2.19 8.52 -25.95
C ASN A 122 0.85 7.92 -26.38
N ALA A 123 -0.16 8.00 -25.53
CA ALA A 123 -1.54 8.25 -25.97
C ALA A 123 -2.39 8.77 -24.82
N GLN A 124 -3.24 9.74 -25.13
CA GLN A 124 -4.36 10.22 -24.32
C GLN A 124 -5.47 9.14 -24.17
N LEU A 125 -5.09 7.91 -23.86
CA LEU A 125 -5.99 6.78 -23.66
C LEU A 125 -5.87 6.38 -22.20
N ALA A 126 -6.74 6.96 -21.38
CA ALA A 126 -6.96 6.53 -20.01
C ALA A 126 -7.41 5.06 -20.03
N PHE A 127 -6.55 4.16 -19.58
CA PHE A 127 -6.92 2.77 -19.35
C PHE A 127 -7.53 2.65 -17.94
N LEU A 128 -8.72 2.05 -17.86
CA LEU A 128 -9.60 2.00 -16.68
C LEU A 128 -9.69 0.60 -16.05
N SER A 129 -8.75 -0.31 -16.32
CA SER A 129 -8.83 -1.67 -15.79
C SER A 129 -8.05 -1.80 -14.48
N ASP A 130 -8.75 -2.10 -13.40
CA ASP A 130 -8.14 -2.43 -12.11
C ASP A 130 -7.45 -3.80 -12.19
N ILE A 131 -6.30 -3.93 -11.53
CA ILE A 131 -5.54 -5.18 -11.43
C ILE A 131 -5.55 -5.66 -9.98
N TYR A 132 -5.90 -6.94 -9.80
CA TYR A 132 -5.99 -7.57 -8.48
C TYR A 132 -5.05 -8.75 -8.35
N PHE A 133 -4.14 -8.68 -7.38
CA PHE A 133 -3.25 -9.76 -6.97
C PHE A 133 -3.66 -10.25 -5.58
N ASN A 134 -3.89 -11.55 -5.43
CA ASN A 134 -4.18 -12.16 -4.14
C ASN A 134 -3.40 -13.46 -3.92
N ASN A 135 -2.71 -13.59 -2.78
CA ASN A 135 -1.81 -14.72 -2.52
C ASN A 135 -0.77 -14.91 -3.63
N VAL A 136 -0.16 -13.81 -4.08
CA VAL A 136 0.85 -13.83 -5.14
C VAL A 136 2.23 -13.64 -4.54
N SER A 137 3.16 -14.52 -4.88
CA SER A 137 4.58 -14.31 -4.62
C SER A 137 5.22 -13.68 -5.86
N MET A 138 5.73 -12.46 -5.70
CA MET A 138 6.37 -11.69 -6.77
C MET A 138 7.84 -11.44 -6.42
N LYS A 139 8.73 -11.82 -7.33
CA LYS A 139 10.17 -11.62 -7.17
C LYS A 139 10.74 -10.97 -8.42
N ALA A 140 11.36 -9.80 -8.24
CA ALA A 140 12.12 -9.13 -9.29
C ALA A 140 13.62 -9.25 -9.02
N THR A 141 14.35 -9.92 -9.92
CA THR A 141 15.82 -10.02 -9.86
C THR A 141 16.46 -9.35 -11.08
N GLY A 142 17.42 -8.48 -10.86
CA GLY A 142 18.18 -7.76 -11.89
C GLY A 142 19.48 -7.18 -11.32
N ASP A 143 20.30 -6.52 -12.15
CA ASP A 143 21.57 -5.89 -11.72
C ASP A 143 21.32 -4.78 -10.67
N PRO A 144 21.83 -4.92 -9.43
CA PRO A 144 21.55 -4.00 -8.32
C PRO A 144 22.06 -2.56 -8.55
N THR A 145 22.95 -2.35 -9.52
CA THR A 145 23.45 -1.02 -9.89
C THR A 145 22.45 -0.21 -10.73
N GLN A 146 21.40 -0.86 -11.24
CA GLN A 146 20.37 -0.21 -12.04
C GLN A 146 19.32 0.47 -11.15
N PRO A 147 18.84 1.67 -11.53
CA PRO A 147 18.10 2.54 -10.62
C PRO A 147 16.73 1.98 -10.21
N VAL A 148 16.14 1.03 -10.92
CA VAL A 148 14.77 0.61 -10.61
C VAL A 148 14.72 -0.90 -10.90
N ASN A 149 14.76 -1.73 -9.86
CA ASN A 149 14.53 -3.17 -9.97
C ASN A 149 13.42 -3.48 -8.98
N GLY A 150 12.19 -3.56 -9.45
CA GLY A 150 11.03 -3.69 -8.56
C GLY A 150 9.72 -3.77 -9.32
N MET A 151 8.62 -3.80 -8.58
CA MET A 151 7.30 -3.76 -9.17
C MET A 151 6.88 -2.32 -9.45
N LEU A 152 6.52 -2.00 -10.70
CA LEU A 152 6.10 -0.67 -11.11
C LEU A 152 4.59 -0.63 -11.42
N VAL A 153 3.87 0.23 -10.69
CA VAL A 153 2.47 0.62 -10.90
C VAL A 153 2.47 2.04 -11.46
N THR A 154 1.86 2.27 -12.62
CA THR A 154 1.97 3.55 -13.33
C THR A 154 0.72 3.84 -14.19
N TYR A 155 0.62 5.05 -14.74
CA TYR A 155 -0.40 5.53 -15.70
C TYR A 155 -1.87 5.45 -15.28
N GLY A 156 -2.19 5.93 -14.07
CA GLY A 156 -3.58 6.08 -13.63
C GLY A 156 -4.31 4.76 -13.32
N ALA A 157 -3.61 3.63 -13.36
CA ALA A 157 -4.15 2.35 -12.92
C ALA A 157 -4.35 2.33 -11.39
N SER A 158 -5.44 1.71 -10.94
CA SER A 158 -5.57 1.29 -9.54
C SER A 158 -5.15 -0.16 -9.42
N THR A 159 -4.23 -0.45 -8.51
CA THR A 159 -3.75 -1.82 -8.25
C THR A 159 -4.00 -2.24 -6.81
N LEU A 160 -4.56 -3.43 -6.63
CA LEU A 160 -4.85 -4.04 -5.34
C LEU A 160 -3.94 -5.25 -5.11
N PHE A 161 -3.08 -5.17 -4.09
CA PHE A 161 -2.25 -6.27 -3.60
C PHE A 161 -2.80 -6.77 -2.27
N LEU A 162 -3.34 -7.98 -2.25
CA LEU A 162 -3.82 -8.65 -1.04
C LEU A 162 -2.98 -9.89 -0.74
N ASN A 163 -2.61 -10.09 0.52
CA ASN A 163 -1.90 -11.30 0.97
C ASN A 163 -0.69 -11.67 0.09
N SER A 164 0.01 -10.67 -0.45
CA SER A 164 1.06 -10.87 -1.45
C SER A 164 2.44 -10.66 -0.84
N SER A 165 3.43 -11.38 -1.35
CA SER A 165 4.83 -11.23 -0.96
C SER A 165 5.63 -10.62 -2.11
N MET A 166 6.22 -9.46 -1.88
CA MET A 166 6.93 -8.68 -2.88
C MET A 166 8.38 -8.47 -2.45
N SER A 167 9.30 -8.75 -3.37
CA SER A 167 10.73 -8.49 -3.17
C SER A 167 11.37 -8.02 -4.49
N GLY A 168 12.31 -7.08 -4.40
CA GLY A 168 13.01 -6.55 -5.57
C GLY A 168 14.40 -6.05 -5.21
N GLN A 169 15.36 -6.10 -6.14
CA GLN A 169 16.72 -5.63 -5.86
C GLN A 169 16.87 -4.11 -5.78
N GLY A 170 15.87 -3.32 -6.17
CA GLY A 170 15.86 -1.87 -6.04
C GLY A 170 14.68 -1.42 -5.20
N PHE A 171 13.48 -1.64 -5.72
CA PHE A 171 12.22 -1.30 -5.09
C PHE A 171 11.38 -2.53 -4.80
N GLY A 172 10.64 -2.52 -3.70
CA GLY A 172 9.56 -3.50 -3.51
C GLY A 172 8.38 -3.16 -4.40
N VAL A 173 7.79 -1.99 -4.17
CA VAL A 173 6.67 -1.40 -4.92
C VAL A 173 7.02 0.03 -5.31
N PHE A 174 6.79 0.40 -6.56
CA PHE A 174 7.00 1.74 -7.09
C PHE A 174 5.72 2.19 -7.79
N VAL A 175 5.10 3.27 -7.33
CA VAL A 175 3.83 3.81 -7.81
C VAL A 175 4.06 5.23 -8.32
N THR A 176 3.67 5.55 -9.55
CA THR A 176 3.90 6.87 -10.15
C THR A 176 2.76 7.29 -11.06
N ASP A 177 2.79 8.52 -11.56
CA ASP A 177 1.96 9.05 -12.63
C ASP A 177 0.46 8.95 -12.33
N TYR A 178 0.04 9.59 -11.23
CA TYR A 178 -1.37 9.70 -10.82
C TYR A 178 -2.05 8.36 -10.50
N SER A 179 -1.28 7.27 -10.37
CA SER A 179 -1.80 5.94 -10.05
C SER A 179 -2.20 5.78 -8.59
N LYS A 180 -3.01 4.75 -8.33
CA LYS A 180 -3.39 4.35 -6.98
C LYS A 180 -2.94 2.93 -6.68
N ALA A 181 -2.42 2.70 -5.48
CA ALA A 181 -2.13 1.35 -5.01
C ALA A 181 -2.74 1.12 -3.63
N PHE A 182 -3.40 -0.03 -3.45
CA PHE A 182 -3.85 -0.50 -2.16
C PHE A 182 -3.12 -1.81 -1.85
N ILE A 183 -2.36 -1.82 -0.76
CA ILE A 183 -1.54 -2.93 -0.32
C ILE A 183 -2.05 -3.34 1.06
N ASP A 184 -2.65 -4.53 1.15
CA ASP A 184 -3.21 -5.02 2.42
C ASP A 184 -2.80 -6.46 2.70
N GLN A 185 -2.59 -6.74 3.99
CA GLN A 185 -2.11 -8.04 4.49
C GLN A 185 -0.87 -8.57 3.75
N SER A 186 -0.05 -7.69 3.22
CA SER A 186 1.05 -8.03 2.30
C SER A 186 2.42 -7.83 2.95
N LYS A 187 3.43 -8.44 2.37
CA LYS A 187 4.82 -8.33 2.83
C LYS A 187 5.71 -7.79 1.72
N VAL A 188 6.37 -6.67 1.98
CA VAL A 188 7.42 -6.10 1.14
C VAL A 188 8.74 -6.30 1.85
N THR A 189 9.70 -6.99 1.23
CA THR A 189 10.96 -7.33 1.92
C THR A 189 12.18 -7.28 1.02
N GLY A 190 13.33 -6.92 1.60
CA GLY A 190 14.65 -7.07 0.97
C GLY A 190 14.93 -6.09 -0.16
N ALA A 191 14.20 -4.97 -0.24
CA ALA A 191 14.46 -3.95 -1.25
C ALA A 191 15.73 -3.16 -0.94
N LEU A 192 16.73 -3.19 -1.83
CA LEU A 192 18.02 -2.55 -1.58
C LEU A 192 17.95 -1.01 -1.57
N ARG A 193 16.89 -0.39 -2.13
CA ARG A 193 16.69 1.07 -2.10
C ARG A 193 15.49 1.48 -1.28
N VAL A 194 14.28 1.09 -1.68
CA VAL A 194 13.03 1.49 -0.98
C VAL A 194 12.02 0.35 -1.04
N GLY A 195 11.36 0.05 0.08
CA GLY A 195 10.25 -0.90 0.13
C GLY A 195 9.09 -0.42 -0.74
N ILE A 196 8.52 0.75 -0.44
CA ILE A 196 7.41 1.34 -1.17
C ILE A 196 7.77 2.76 -1.59
N GLN A 197 7.70 3.07 -2.87
CA GLN A 197 7.90 4.41 -3.37
C GLN A 197 6.67 4.90 -4.12
N ALA A 198 6.23 6.12 -3.82
CA ALA A 198 5.12 6.81 -4.45
C ALA A 198 5.64 8.12 -5.06
N GLU A 199 5.32 8.41 -6.32
CA GLU A 199 5.73 9.62 -7.02
C GLU A 199 4.60 10.26 -7.83
N THR A 200 4.77 11.52 -8.24
CA THR A 200 4.00 12.19 -9.30
C THR A 200 2.49 12.09 -9.08
N LEU A 201 2.02 12.65 -7.97
CA LEU A 201 0.61 12.75 -7.60
C LEU A 201 -0.10 11.40 -7.45
N SER A 202 0.66 10.33 -7.17
CA SER A 202 0.10 9.03 -6.82
C SER A 202 -0.46 8.97 -5.40
N GLU A 203 -1.37 8.02 -5.19
CA GLU A 203 -1.96 7.73 -3.87
C GLU A 203 -1.71 6.27 -3.50
N VAL A 204 -1.04 6.04 -2.36
CA VAL A 204 -0.74 4.68 -1.89
C VAL A 204 -1.35 4.47 -0.51
N THR A 205 -2.14 3.41 -0.35
CA THR A 205 -2.67 2.96 0.94
C THR A 205 -2.05 1.62 1.30
N VAL A 206 -1.45 1.55 2.48
CA VAL A 206 -0.80 0.34 3.02
C VAL A 206 -1.46 0.01 4.36
N VAL A 207 -2.04 -1.19 4.47
CA VAL A 207 -2.81 -1.63 5.64
C VAL A 207 -2.38 -3.02 6.07
N ASN A 208 -2.31 -3.31 7.38
CA ASN A 208 -2.01 -4.65 7.93
C ASN A 208 -0.79 -5.34 7.29
N SER A 209 0.21 -4.57 6.86
CA SER A 209 1.28 -5.04 6.00
C SER A 209 2.65 -4.89 6.67
N ALA A 210 3.63 -5.64 6.20
CA ALA A 210 4.99 -5.60 6.73
C ALA A 210 5.96 -5.10 5.66
N VAL A 211 6.70 -4.03 5.94
CA VAL A 211 7.78 -3.51 5.08
C VAL A 211 9.10 -3.69 5.82
N LEU A 212 9.81 -4.77 5.52
CA LEU A 212 10.92 -5.26 6.36
C LEU A 212 12.24 -5.32 5.60
N ASN A 213 13.35 -5.07 6.30
CA ASN A 213 14.71 -5.28 5.79
C ASN A 213 14.96 -4.59 4.42
N CYS A 214 14.34 -3.43 4.22
CA CYS A 214 14.59 -2.56 3.08
C CYS A 214 15.54 -1.44 3.53
N ALA A 215 16.33 -0.88 2.61
CA ALA A 215 17.19 0.26 2.95
C ALA A 215 16.35 1.46 3.42
N ARG A 216 15.18 1.66 2.80
CA ARG A 216 14.15 2.62 3.21
C ARG A 216 12.78 1.94 3.21
N GLY A 217 11.89 2.32 4.12
CA GLY A 217 10.51 1.83 4.18
C GLY A 217 9.65 2.43 3.08
N VAL A 218 9.25 3.68 3.26
CA VAL A 218 8.43 4.47 2.33
C VAL A 218 9.20 5.68 1.83
N LEU A 219 9.18 5.92 0.52
CA LEU A 219 9.59 7.18 -0.11
C LEU A 219 8.37 7.80 -0.82
N SER A 220 7.96 8.99 -0.41
CA SER A 220 6.87 9.75 -1.05
C SER A 220 7.48 10.98 -1.73
N VAL A 221 7.19 11.19 -3.02
CA VAL A 221 7.68 12.33 -3.81
C VAL A 221 6.52 12.98 -4.56
N GLN A 222 6.08 14.17 -4.14
CA GLN A 222 4.86 14.79 -4.68
C GLN A 222 3.65 13.84 -4.66
N SER A 223 3.47 13.07 -3.60
CA SER A 223 2.45 12.01 -3.52
C SER A 223 1.76 11.96 -2.16
N ARG A 224 0.72 11.13 -2.05
CA ARG A 224 -0.01 10.88 -0.79
C ARG A 224 0.13 9.41 -0.39
N VAL A 225 0.58 9.17 0.84
CA VAL A 225 0.67 7.82 1.39
C VAL A 225 -0.11 7.72 2.70
N LEU A 226 -0.94 6.70 2.81
CA LEU A 226 -1.62 6.29 4.03
C LEU A 226 -1.02 4.96 4.49
N VAL A 227 -0.57 4.89 5.75
CA VAL A 227 -0.03 3.68 6.36
C VAL A 227 -0.83 3.39 7.63
N ARG A 228 -1.39 2.19 7.76
CA ARG A 228 -2.20 1.81 8.92
C ARG A 228 -1.93 0.38 9.37
N ASP A 229 -1.81 0.15 10.68
CA ASP A 229 -1.67 -1.19 11.26
C ASP A 229 -0.49 -1.99 10.65
N CYS A 230 0.60 -1.29 10.30
CA CYS A 230 1.74 -1.90 9.61
C CYS A 230 2.92 -2.15 10.55
N THR A 231 3.88 -2.95 10.08
CA THR A 231 5.16 -3.17 10.76
C THR A 231 6.31 -2.77 9.85
N PHE A 232 7.23 -1.95 10.36
CA PHE A 232 8.45 -1.54 9.69
C PHE A 232 9.69 -2.06 10.43
N SER A 233 10.73 -2.41 9.69
CA SER A 233 12.04 -2.75 10.26
C SER A 233 13.17 -2.31 9.31
N ASN A 234 13.24 -1.00 9.04
CA ASN A 234 14.13 -0.41 8.04
C ASN A 234 15.02 0.66 8.68
N GLY A 235 16.18 0.94 8.07
CA GLY A 235 17.08 1.98 8.58
C GLY A 235 16.46 3.40 8.56
N HIS A 236 15.67 3.69 7.52
CA HIS A 236 14.81 4.87 7.44
C HIS A 236 13.41 4.42 7.06
N GLU A 237 12.39 4.81 7.81
CA GLU A 237 11.04 4.29 7.60
C GLU A 237 10.22 5.18 6.67
N PHE A 238 10.39 6.51 6.76
CA PHE A 238 9.65 7.46 5.94
C PHE A 238 10.58 8.53 5.37
N MET A 239 10.55 8.72 4.06
CA MET A 239 11.23 9.80 3.37
C MET A 239 10.24 10.56 2.51
N LEU A 240 10.22 11.88 2.62
CA LEU A 240 9.25 12.75 1.96
C LEU A 240 9.98 13.82 1.14
N ASP A 241 9.52 14.04 -0.09
CA ASP A 241 10.03 15.07 -1.00
C ASP A 241 8.90 15.72 -1.83
N LYS A 242 9.16 16.90 -2.38
CA LYS A 242 8.30 17.67 -3.29
C LYS A 242 6.84 17.79 -2.86
N ALA A 243 6.57 18.33 -1.67
CA ALA A 243 5.20 18.52 -1.15
C ALA A 243 4.41 17.21 -0.97
N SER A 244 5.08 16.17 -0.46
CA SER A 244 4.47 14.90 -0.14
C SER A 244 3.69 14.91 1.16
N THR A 245 2.69 14.04 1.23
CA THR A 245 1.87 13.82 2.42
C THR A 245 1.96 12.37 2.85
N VAL A 246 2.27 12.12 4.12
CA VAL A 246 2.22 10.77 4.71
C VAL A 246 1.37 10.79 5.98
N ASN A 247 0.34 9.94 6.06
CA ASN A 247 -0.41 9.73 7.30
C ASN A 247 -0.13 8.31 7.80
N VAL A 248 0.31 8.20 9.04
CA VAL A 248 0.67 6.94 9.70
C VAL A 248 -0.25 6.74 10.89
N TYR A 249 -0.90 5.59 10.94
CA TYR A 249 -1.90 5.24 11.94
C TYR A 249 -1.56 3.89 12.56
N ASN A 250 -1.55 3.80 13.89
CA ASN A 250 -1.37 2.54 14.62
C ASN A 250 -0.20 1.67 14.10
N THR A 251 0.92 2.29 13.78
CA THR A 251 2.06 1.64 13.11
C THR A 251 3.31 1.91 13.94
N PRO A 252 3.84 0.89 14.64
CA PRO A 252 5.11 1.00 15.35
C PRO A 252 6.22 1.41 14.40
N HIS A 253 7.00 2.39 14.83
CA HIS A 253 8.00 3.04 14.01
C HIS A 253 9.14 3.55 14.92
N THR A 254 10.34 3.66 14.37
CA THR A 254 11.52 4.12 15.09
C THR A 254 11.49 5.65 15.21
N LYS A 255 11.72 6.19 16.41
CA LYS A 255 11.79 7.65 16.61
C LYS A 255 12.87 8.25 15.71
N ASN A 256 12.55 9.35 15.04
CA ASN A 256 13.41 10.02 14.05
C ASN A 256 13.65 9.22 12.75
N ALA A 257 12.87 8.18 12.46
CA ALA A 257 12.99 7.44 11.20
C ALA A 257 12.30 8.15 10.00
N ALA A 258 11.68 9.31 10.24
CA ALA A 258 11.11 10.17 9.22
C ALA A 258 12.11 11.27 8.81
N SER A 259 12.28 11.48 7.51
CA SER A 259 13.10 12.56 6.93
C SER A 259 12.31 13.33 5.87
N MET A 260 12.41 14.65 5.91
CA MET A 260 11.77 15.57 4.96
C MET A 260 12.85 16.28 4.16
N MET A 261 12.83 16.13 2.84
CA MET A 261 13.80 16.71 1.92
C MET A 261 13.41 18.13 1.45
N ASP A 262 12.14 18.50 1.64
CA ASP A 262 11.62 19.82 1.33
C ASP A 262 10.75 20.38 2.47
N SER A 263 10.33 21.63 2.31
CA SER A 263 9.58 22.39 3.30
C SER A 263 8.05 22.20 3.20
N ALA A 264 7.54 21.79 2.05
CA ALA A 264 6.11 21.61 1.80
C ALA A 264 5.61 20.20 2.16
N SER A 265 6.52 19.23 2.33
CA SER A 265 6.20 17.88 2.76
C SER A 265 5.77 17.83 4.23
N TRP A 266 4.83 16.94 4.54
CA TRP A 266 4.40 16.72 5.92
C TRP A 266 4.03 15.26 6.23
N ILE A 267 4.19 14.90 7.49
CA ILE A 267 3.83 13.60 8.05
C ILE A 267 2.96 13.77 9.31
N ASN A 268 1.87 13.02 9.40
CA ASN A 268 1.06 12.89 10.63
C ASN A 268 1.22 11.47 11.17
N VAL A 269 1.46 11.34 12.47
CA VAL A 269 1.46 10.04 13.15
C VAL A 269 0.45 10.03 14.28
N SER A 270 -0.44 9.04 14.29
CA SER A 270 -1.54 8.96 15.24
C SER A 270 -1.74 7.54 15.76
N TRP A 271 -2.18 7.45 17.02
CA TRP A 271 -2.47 6.20 17.71
C TRP A 271 -3.94 6.10 18.10
N PRO A 272 -4.53 4.90 18.04
CA PRO A 272 -5.86 4.68 18.55
C PRO A 272 -5.82 4.60 20.07
N ILE A 273 -6.78 5.24 20.72
CA ILE A 273 -7.00 5.13 22.16
C ILE A 273 -8.39 4.54 22.38
N THR A 274 -8.42 3.49 23.20
CA THR A 274 -9.64 2.94 23.77
C THR A 274 -9.79 3.51 25.17
N LEU A 275 -10.87 4.25 25.42
CA LEU A 275 -11.18 4.82 26.74
C LEU A 275 -12.39 4.10 27.32
N LYS A 276 -12.30 3.71 28.59
CA LYS A 276 -13.42 3.21 29.36
C LYS A 276 -13.51 3.97 30.67
N VAL A 277 -14.71 4.44 31.00
CA VAL A 277 -14.98 5.19 32.22
C VAL A 277 -15.96 4.39 33.07
N THR A 278 -15.54 4.07 34.28
CA THR A 278 -16.34 3.36 35.27
C THR A 278 -16.48 4.18 36.53
N TRP A 279 -17.52 3.88 37.30
CA TRP A 279 -17.60 4.26 38.70
C TRP A 279 -16.70 3.36 39.54
N GLN A 280 -16.44 3.74 40.79
CA GLN A 280 -15.64 2.95 41.73
C GLN A 280 -16.21 1.55 42.00
N ASN A 281 -17.52 1.36 41.83
CA ASN A 281 -18.18 0.06 41.93
C ASN A 281 -18.03 -0.82 40.66
N GLY A 282 -17.28 -0.37 39.66
CA GLY A 282 -17.02 -1.08 38.42
C GLY A 282 -18.10 -0.94 37.34
N LEU A 283 -19.23 -0.29 37.63
CA LEU A 283 -20.28 -0.04 36.64
C LEU A 283 -19.85 1.03 35.62
N PRO A 284 -20.26 0.91 34.35
CA PRO A 284 -20.07 1.96 33.36
C PRO A 284 -20.59 3.33 33.79
N ALA A 285 -19.80 4.37 33.56
CA ALA A 285 -20.23 5.75 33.75
C ALA A 285 -20.81 6.31 32.45
N GLU A 286 -22.07 6.01 32.13
CA GLU A 286 -22.76 6.50 30.94
C GLU A 286 -22.84 8.04 30.90
N ARG A 287 -22.74 8.67 29.72
CA ARG A 287 -22.83 10.13 29.55
C ARG A 287 -21.78 10.95 30.33
N ALA A 288 -20.69 10.33 30.77
CA ALA A 288 -19.55 11.05 31.32
C ALA A 288 -18.91 11.88 30.21
N SER A 289 -18.62 13.16 30.48
CA SER A 289 -17.91 14.02 29.54
C SER A 289 -16.43 13.63 29.51
N VAL A 290 -15.90 13.47 28.31
CA VAL A 290 -14.51 13.09 28.05
C VAL A 290 -13.88 14.17 27.18
N PHE A 291 -12.66 14.58 27.52
CA PHE A 291 -11.84 15.41 26.65
C PHE A 291 -10.40 14.91 26.62
N ILE A 292 -9.75 15.13 25.48
CA ILE A 292 -8.31 14.96 25.31
C ILE A 292 -7.77 16.27 24.78
N GLN A 293 -6.70 16.77 25.38
CA GLN A 293 -6.04 17.99 24.95
C GLN A 293 -4.52 17.86 25.00
N THR A 294 -3.85 18.62 24.16
CA THR A 294 -2.39 18.77 24.18
C THR A 294 -1.95 19.47 25.48
N ILE A 295 -0.64 19.52 25.76
CA ILE A 295 -0.11 20.29 26.91
C ILE A 295 -0.42 21.78 26.78
N SER A 296 -0.50 22.32 25.56
CA SER A 296 -0.87 23.71 25.31
C SER A 296 -2.35 24.00 25.52
N GLY A 297 -3.17 22.97 25.81
CA GLY A 297 -4.61 23.10 26.06
C GLY A 297 -5.47 23.03 24.79
N GLU A 298 -4.88 22.72 23.63
CA GLU A 298 -5.64 22.50 22.41
C GLU A 298 -6.42 21.19 22.54
N LYS A 299 -7.76 21.27 22.49
CA LYS A 299 -8.63 20.09 22.52
C LYS A 299 -8.53 19.33 21.22
N VAL A 300 -8.08 18.08 21.29
CA VAL A 300 -8.01 17.16 20.15
C VAL A 300 -9.23 16.23 20.09
N PHE A 301 -9.92 16.04 21.22
CA PHE A 301 -11.16 15.29 21.30
C PHE A 301 -12.06 15.87 22.40
N GLN A 302 -13.36 15.88 22.16
CA GLN A 302 -14.39 16.14 23.16
C GLN A 302 -15.63 15.32 22.83
N GLY A 303 -16.16 14.60 23.83
CA GLY A 303 -17.33 13.74 23.64
C GLY A 303 -17.96 13.31 24.97
N VAL A 304 -18.85 12.33 24.89
CA VAL A 304 -19.47 11.68 26.03
C VAL A 304 -19.40 10.16 25.88
N THR A 305 -19.44 9.44 27.00
CA THR A 305 -19.52 7.97 27.01
C THR A 305 -20.93 7.45 26.74
N ASP A 306 -21.01 6.24 26.19
CA ASP A 306 -22.23 5.46 25.99
C ASP A 306 -22.56 4.57 27.21
N GLU A 307 -23.56 3.69 27.07
CA GLU A 307 -24.03 2.75 28.11
C GLU A 307 -22.95 1.75 28.57
N THR A 308 -21.90 1.56 27.78
CA THR A 308 -20.75 0.71 28.12
C THR A 308 -19.64 1.48 28.84
N GLY A 309 -19.81 2.80 28.96
CA GLY A 309 -18.83 3.70 29.59
C GLY A 309 -17.70 4.08 28.65
N ALA A 310 -17.82 3.79 27.35
CA ALA A 310 -16.83 4.13 26.33
C ALA A 310 -17.31 5.31 25.49
N PRO A 311 -16.44 6.21 25.01
CA PRO A 311 -16.80 7.16 23.98
C PRO A 311 -17.20 6.46 22.67
N ALA A 312 -18.07 7.08 21.89
CA ALA A 312 -18.47 6.53 20.61
C ALA A 312 -17.28 6.47 19.62
N GLY A 313 -16.94 5.25 19.19
CA GLY A 313 -15.92 5.00 18.17
C GLY A 313 -14.47 5.07 18.66
N THR A 314 -13.53 4.78 17.76
CA THR A 314 -12.09 4.85 18.04
C THR A 314 -11.61 6.29 18.04
N ILE A 315 -10.92 6.71 19.11
CA ILE A 315 -10.32 8.03 19.19
C ILE A 315 -8.89 7.96 18.66
N TRP A 316 -8.58 8.74 17.62
CA TRP A 316 -7.23 8.85 17.09
C TRP A 316 -6.55 10.07 17.67
N VAL A 317 -5.47 9.87 18.40
CA VAL A 317 -4.68 10.95 18.99
C VAL A 317 -3.34 11.05 18.30
N LYS A 318 -2.99 12.27 17.88
CA LYS A 318 -1.75 12.55 17.16
C LYS A 318 -0.56 12.49 18.13
N GLU A 319 0.45 11.67 17.83
CA GLU A 319 1.71 11.66 18.56
C GLU A 319 2.58 12.85 18.17
N TYR A 320 2.79 13.03 16.86
CA TYR A 320 3.54 14.15 16.31
C TYR A 320 3.08 14.53 14.89
N PHE A 321 3.47 15.74 14.50
CA PHE A 321 3.39 16.25 13.14
C PHE A 321 4.79 16.66 12.67
N GLY A 322 5.19 16.24 11.48
CA GLY A 322 6.39 16.73 10.81
C GLY A 322 6.02 17.66 9.68
N HIS A 323 6.62 18.85 9.61
CA HIS A 323 6.49 19.81 8.51
C HIS A 323 7.64 20.82 8.58
N LEU A 324 8.02 21.44 7.45
CA LEU A 324 9.16 22.38 7.39
C LEU A 324 10.45 21.80 8.00
N GLN A 325 10.72 20.51 7.77
CA GLN A 325 11.85 19.78 8.36
C GLN A 325 11.88 19.76 9.90
N THR A 326 10.78 20.15 10.54
CA THR A 326 10.63 20.22 11.99
C THR A 326 9.62 19.16 12.43
N ILE A 327 9.90 18.46 13.53
CA ILE A 327 8.97 17.53 14.16
C ILE A 327 8.40 18.20 15.41
N THR A 328 7.09 18.43 15.41
CA THR A 328 6.33 18.91 16.57
C THR A 328 5.66 17.73 17.25
N GLN A 329 6.10 17.41 18.47
CA GLN A 329 5.49 16.38 19.30
C GLN A 329 4.28 16.96 20.05
N TYR A 330 3.20 16.19 20.09
CA TYR A 330 1.96 16.51 20.82
C TYR A 330 1.80 15.68 22.10
N THR A 331 2.61 14.64 22.27
CA THR A 331 2.67 13.83 23.48
C THR A 331 3.55 14.50 24.56
N PRO A 332 3.22 14.38 25.86
CA PRO A 332 2.02 13.73 26.42
C PRO A 332 0.72 14.54 26.24
N HIS A 333 -0.43 13.88 26.38
CA HIS A 333 -1.76 14.51 26.36
C HIS A 333 -2.41 14.48 27.74
N ARG A 334 -3.20 15.51 28.05
CA ARG A 334 -4.08 15.53 29.22
C ARG A 334 -5.42 14.93 28.83
N ILE A 335 -5.84 13.88 29.54
CA ILE A 335 -7.14 13.25 29.36
C ILE A 335 -7.96 13.48 30.61
N GLY A 336 -9.11 14.12 30.44
CA GLY A 336 -10.04 14.41 31.52
C GLY A 336 -11.38 13.75 31.30
N VAL A 337 -11.93 13.22 32.38
CA VAL A 337 -13.28 12.68 32.43
C VAL A 337 -14.05 13.33 33.56
N SER A 338 -15.34 13.57 33.36
CA SER A 338 -16.21 14.13 34.42
C SER A 338 -17.65 13.67 34.28
N LYS A 339 -18.31 13.43 35.41
CA LYS A 339 -19.76 13.19 35.48
C LYS A 339 -20.29 13.72 36.81
N GLY A 340 -21.25 14.64 36.75
CA GLY A 340 -21.75 15.31 37.96
C GLY A 340 -20.64 16.11 38.66
N ARG A 341 -20.39 15.80 39.94
CA ARG A 341 -19.35 16.45 40.76
C ARG A 341 -18.00 15.75 40.69
N SER A 342 -17.94 14.58 40.06
CA SER A 342 -16.74 13.75 40.02
C SER A 342 -15.97 13.98 38.74
N SER A 343 -14.66 14.18 38.86
CA SER A 343 -13.76 14.39 37.74
C SER A 343 -12.43 13.69 37.99
N SER A 344 -11.83 13.17 36.93
CA SER A 344 -10.46 12.70 36.93
C SER A 344 -9.71 13.33 35.76
N LEU A 345 -8.45 13.68 35.96
CA LEU A 345 -7.59 14.29 34.97
C LEU A 345 -6.19 13.70 35.14
N ASP A 346 -5.65 13.14 34.07
CA ASP A 346 -4.31 12.55 34.10
C ASP A 346 -3.55 12.80 32.80
N LEU A 347 -2.25 12.54 32.81
CA LEU A 347 -1.30 12.81 31.73
C LEU A 347 -0.79 11.49 31.13
N PHE A 348 -0.98 11.31 29.83
CA PHE A 348 -0.60 10.08 29.12
C PHE A 348 0.41 10.36 28.02
N VAL A 349 1.51 9.60 28.04
CA VAL A 349 2.43 9.52 26.90
C VAL A 349 1.82 8.54 25.89
N ILE A 350 1.32 9.06 24.78
CA ILE A 350 0.69 8.29 23.71
C ILE A 350 1.71 8.14 22.57
N ASP A 351 2.48 7.07 22.59
CA ASP A 351 3.45 6.66 21.56
C ASP A 351 3.19 5.23 21.03
N LYS A 352 2.02 4.69 21.37
CA LYS A 352 1.48 3.40 20.93
C LYS A 352 -0.04 3.39 21.13
N ALA A 353 -0.72 2.36 20.61
CA ALA A 353 -2.11 2.10 20.98
C ALA A 353 -2.24 1.87 22.48
N LEU A 354 -3.25 2.49 23.10
CA LEU A 354 -3.48 2.41 24.54
C LEU A 354 -4.95 2.12 24.85
N THR A 355 -5.16 1.28 25.86
CA THR A 355 -6.44 1.16 26.56
C THR A 355 -6.29 1.85 27.91
N ILE A 356 -7.18 2.81 28.20
CA ILE A 356 -7.13 3.63 29.40
C ILE A 356 -8.46 3.48 30.13
N ASP A 357 -8.39 2.99 31.36
CA ASP A 357 -9.53 2.86 32.26
C ASP A 357 -9.52 4.01 33.27
N PHE A 358 -10.55 4.85 33.23
CA PHE A 358 -10.78 5.89 34.22
C PHE A 358 -11.83 5.43 35.24
N MET A 359 -11.48 5.56 36.51
CA MET A 359 -12.41 5.31 37.61
C MET A 359 -12.82 6.63 38.26
N LEU A 360 -14.12 6.93 38.26
CA LEU A 360 -14.69 8.07 38.96
C LEU A 360 -14.98 7.70 40.42
N VAL A 361 -14.42 8.49 41.34
CA VAL A 361 -14.62 8.34 42.79
C VAL A 361 -15.97 8.98 43.16
N ASP A 362 -17.06 8.27 42.86
CA ASP A 362 -18.36 8.48 43.47
C ASP A 362 -19.03 7.11 43.67
N THR A 363 -19.56 6.88 44.87
CA THR A 363 -20.11 5.58 45.27
C THR A 363 -21.56 5.38 44.84
N VAL A 364 -22.25 6.45 44.43
CA VAL A 364 -23.67 6.41 44.06
C VAL A 364 -23.87 7.06 42.68
N PRO A 365 -24.19 6.27 41.62
CA PRO A 365 -24.70 6.84 40.38
C PRO A 365 -25.83 7.82 40.72
N PRO A 366 -25.83 9.07 40.21
CA PRO A 366 -26.81 10.08 40.58
C PRO A 366 -28.27 9.61 40.45
N ASP A 367 -28.50 8.68 39.51
CA ASP A 367 -29.82 8.11 39.21
C ASP A 367 -30.30 7.09 40.27
N LEU A 368 -29.45 6.76 41.25
CA LEU A 368 -29.74 5.88 42.40
C LEU A 368 -29.89 6.63 43.72
N GLN A 369 -29.87 7.97 43.71
CA GLN A 369 -30.24 8.75 44.90
C GLN A 369 -31.77 8.76 45.02
N VAL A 370 -32.30 7.80 45.78
CA VAL A 370 -33.70 7.73 46.21
C VAL A 370 -33.98 8.77 47.30
#